data_AF-A0A258YUD2-F1
#
_entry.id   AF-A0A258YUD2-F1
#
_cell.length_a   1.000
_cell.length_b   1.000
_cell.length_c   1.000
_cell.angle_alpha   90.00
_cell.angle_beta   90.00
_cell.angle_gamma   90.00
#
_symmetry.space_group_name_H-M   'P 1'
#
loop_
_entity.id
_entity.type
_entity.pdbx_description
1 polymer ?
#
loop_
_entity_poly.entity_id
_entity_poly.type
_entity_poly.pdbx_seq_one_letter_code
_entity_poly.pdbx_strand_id
1 'polypeptide(L)' 'MPETTSIDKFRLPFGGQEIEFQNFVHESGGVPFLRIRIRENKRFTIFEVDPGSAQKWADIMHAWAKEHSGDAP' A
#
# COMPACT_ATOMS: atom_id res chain seq x y z
N MET A 1 0.35 -21.53 -5.68
CA MET A 1 0.87 -20.38 -4.91
C MET A 1 0.00 -19.20 -5.23
N PRO A 2 -0.46 -18.40 -4.26
CA PRO A 2 -1.31 -17.26 -4.56
C PRO A 2 -0.57 -16.32 -5.51
N GLU A 3 -1.27 -15.86 -6.53
CA GLU A 3 -0.68 -15.01 -7.55
C GLU A 3 -0.62 -13.57 -7.04
N THR A 4 0.60 -13.05 -6.89
CA THR A 4 0.83 -11.63 -6.61
C THR A 4 1.44 -10.96 -7.81
N THR A 5 0.81 -9.88 -8.27
CA THR A 5 1.37 -9.00 -9.30
C THR A 5 1.80 -7.69 -8.64
N SER A 6 3.09 -7.32 -8.77
CA SER A 6 3.56 -6.03 -8.24
C SER A 6 2.91 -4.88 -9.01
N ILE A 7 2.43 -3.87 -8.29
CA ILE A 7 1.81 -2.66 -8.84
C ILE A 7 2.83 -1.53 -8.82
N ASP A 8 3.38 -1.22 -7.64
CA ASP A 8 4.38 -0.16 -7.48
C ASP A 8 5.20 -0.36 -6.19
N LYS A 9 6.37 0.27 -6.13
CA LYS A 9 7.26 0.27 -4.97
C LYS A 9 7.97 1.61 -4.82
N PHE A 10 7.95 2.16 -3.61
CA PHE A 10 8.72 3.35 -3.27
C PHE A 10 9.35 3.26 -1.88
N ARG A 11 10.20 4.23 -1.57
CA ARG A 11 10.85 4.38 -0.26
C ARG A 11 10.45 5.70 0.36
N LEU A 12 10.03 5.68 1.61
CA LEU A 12 9.77 6.92 2.35
C LEU A 12 11.08 7.64 2.67
N PRO A 13 11.13 8.98 2.56
CA PRO A 13 12.34 9.77 2.81
C PRO A 13 12.76 9.74 4.28
N PHE A 14 11.78 9.74 5.19
CA PHE A 14 12.00 9.60 6.63
C PHE A 14 11.83 8.13 7.04
N GLY A 15 12.72 7.62 7.89
CA GLY A 15 12.66 6.23 8.39
C GLY A 15 13.13 5.16 7.39
N GLY A 16 13.17 5.46 6.09
CA GLY A 16 13.72 4.59 5.06
C GLY A 16 12.91 3.32 4.81
N GLN A 17 11.63 3.32 5.18
CA GLN A 17 10.72 2.22 4.92
C GLN A 17 10.55 2.01 3.42
N GLU A 18 10.62 0.76 2.99
CA GLU A 18 10.22 0.37 1.64
C GLU A 18 8.76 -0.05 1.66
N ILE A 19 7.94 0.56 0.79
CA ILE A 19 6.52 0.25 0.65
C ILE A 19 6.31 -0.34 -0.74
N GLU A 20 5.71 -1.51 -0.81
CA GLU A 20 5.33 -2.18 -2.05
C GLU A 20 3.84 -2.50 -2.06
N PHE A 21 3.19 -2.22 -3.20
CA PHE A 21 1.79 -2.52 -3.45
C PHE A 21 1.71 -3.68 -4.45
N GLN A 22 0.86 -4.65 -4.16
CA GLN A 22 0.67 -5.83 -5.00
C GLN A 22 -0.82 -6.12 -5.16
N ASN A 23 -1.25 -6.50 -6.36
CA ASN A 23 -2.53 -7.15 -6.55
C ASN A 23 -2.41 -8.59 -6.03
N PHE A 24 -3.30 -9.01 -5.14
CA PHE A 24 -3.31 -10.34 -4.57
C PHE A 24 -4.66 -11.00 -4.85
N VAL A 25 -4.64 -12.13 -5.56
CA VAL A 25 -5.83 -12.94 -5.83
C VAL A 25 -5.69 -14.28 -5.13
N HIS A 26 -6.65 -14.62 -4.26
CA HIS A 26 -6.68 -15.93 -3.62
C HIS A 26 -7.04 -17.01 -4.64
N GLU A 27 -6.36 -18.16 -4.60
CA GLU A 27 -6.45 -19.24 -5.60
C GLU A 27 -7.87 -19.79 -5.82
N SER A 28 -8.76 -19.59 -4.86
CA SER A 28 -10.17 -20.03 -4.89
C SER A 28 -11.12 -19.05 -5.60
N GLY A 29 -10.63 -18.02 -6.29
CA GLY A 29 -11.44 -17.12 -7.12
C GLY A 29 -12.24 -16.07 -6.35
N GLY A 30 -11.67 -15.57 -5.24
CA GLY A 30 -12.29 -14.55 -4.38
C GLY A 30 -12.09 -13.10 -4.83
N VAL A 31 -12.56 -12.17 -4.01
CA VAL A 31 -12.35 -10.72 -4.20
C VAL A 31 -10.84 -10.43 -4.20
N PRO A 32 -10.31 -9.64 -5.17
CA PRO A 32 -8.92 -9.24 -5.15
C PRO A 32 -8.64 -8.32 -3.96
N PHE A 33 -7.50 -8.52 -3.31
CA PHE A 33 -7.02 -7.63 -2.26
C PHE A 33 -5.83 -6.83 -2.78
N LEU A 34 -5.75 -5.58 -2.32
CA LEU A 34 -4.52 -4.82 -2.39
C LEU A 34 -3.63 -5.26 -1.23
N ARG A 35 -2.52 -5.92 -1.54
CA ARG A 35 -1.52 -6.26 -0.55
C ARG A 35 -0.49 -5.14 -0.45
N ILE A 36 -0.35 -4.57 0.74
CA ILE A 36 0.63 -3.52 1.06
C ILE A 36 1.71 -4.15 1.94
N ARG A 37 2.96 -4.10 1.49
CA ARG A 37 4.12 -4.64 2.20
C ARG A 37 5.00 -3.49 2.62
N ILE A 38 5.19 -3.33 3.93
CA ILE A 38 6.07 -2.33 4.53
C ILE A 38 7.26 -3.05 5.12
N ARG A 39 8.46 -2.70 4.66
CA ARG A 39 9.73 -3.22 5.18
C ARG A 39 10.48 -2.13 5.93
N GLU A 40 10.80 -2.42 7.18
CA GLU A 40 11.65 -1.59 8.03
C GLU A 40 12.87 -2.42 8.47
N ASN A 41 14.01 -2.27 7.79
CA ASN A 41 15.20 -3.10 7.97
C ASN A 41 14.90 -4.61 7.81
N LYS A 42 14.79 -5.33 8.94
CA LYS A 42 14.49 -6.77 9.02
C LYS A 42 13.02 -7.05 9.37
N ARG A 43 12.24 -6.03 9.74
CA ARG A 43 10.81 -6.16 10.08
C ARG A 43 9.96 -5.99 8.83
N PHE A 44 8.92 -6.79 8.74
CA PHE A 44 7.94 -6.75 7.66
C PHE A 44 6.55 -6.68 8.26
N THR A 45 5.74 -5.76 7.76
CA THR A 45 4.31 -5.69 8.04
C THR A 45 3.58 -5.81 6.72
N ILE A 46 2.57 -6.68 6.68
CA ILE A 46 1.75 -6.92 5.49
C ILE A 46 0.31 -6.60 5.85
N PHE A 47 -0.33 -5.77 5.03
CA PHE A 47 -1.77 -5.54 5.07
C PHE A 47 -2.39 -6.09 3.80
N GLU A 48 -3.58 -6.66 3.93
CA GLU A 48 -4.46 -6.96 2.81
C GLU A 48 -5.69 -6.10 2.96
N VAL A 49 -5.98 -5.31 1.93
CA VAL A 49 -7.01 -4.29 1.96
C VAL A 49 -8.00 -4.58 0.85
N ASP A 50 -9.29 -4.68 1.19
CA ASP A 50 -10.36 -4.83 0.21
C ASP A 50 -10.56 -3.54 -0.61
N PRO A 51 -11.21 -3.59 -1.78
CA PRO A 51 -11.38 -2.40 -2.63
C PRO A 51 -12.05 -1.21 -1.92
N GLY A 52 -13.02 -1.44 -1.04
CA GLY A 52 -13.73 -0.37 -0.33
C GLY A 52 -12.84 0.32 0.71
N SER A 53 -12.05 -0.47 1.45
CA SER A 53 -11.07 0.08 2.39
C SER A 53 -9.91 0.79 1.69
N ALA A 54 -9.48 0.29 0.53
CA ALA A 54 -8.44 0.92 -0.29
C ALA A 54 -8.89 2.30 -0.80
N GLN A 55 -10.14 2.44 -1.24
CA GLN A 55 -10.70 3.73 -1.63
C GLN A 55 -10.68 4.73 -0.48
N LYS A 56 -11.11 4.32 0.73
CA LYS A 56 -11.10 5.19 1.91
C LYS A 56 -9.69 5.69 2.24
N TRP A 57 -8.69 4.82 2.17
CA TRP A 57 -7.30 5.22 2.38
C TRP A 57 -6.84 6.21 1.32
N ALA A 58 -7.13 5.96 0.05
CA ALA A 58 -6.80 6.87 -1.04
C ALA A 58 -7.40 8.27 -0.83
N ASP A 59 -8.68 8.33 -0.46
CA ASP A 59 -9.39 9.58 -0.20
C ASP A 59 -8.77 10.37 0.97
N ILE A 60 -8.46 9.69 2.08
CA ILE A 60 -7.82 10.30 3.27
C ILE A 60 -6.42 10.83 2.93
N MET A 61 -5.58 10.01 2.30
CA MET A 61 -4.21 10.40 1.95
C MET A 61 -4.19 11.55 0.94
N HIS A 62 -5.06 11.49 -0.08
CA HIS A 62 -5.16 12.53 -1.09
C HIS A 62 -5.67 13.85 -0.49
N ALA A 63 -6.69 13.81 0.38
CA ALA A 63 -7.19 15.00 1.07
C ALA A 63 -6.10 15.65 1.92
N TRP A 64 -5.36 14.85 2.71
CA TRP A 64 -4.26 15.35 3.53
C TRP A 64 -3.14 15.96 2.70
N ALA A 65 -2.73 15.29 1.61
CA ALA A 65 -1.68 15.79 0.72
C ALA A 65 -2.07 17.11 0.04
N LYS A 66 -3.35 17.26 -0.34
CA LYS A 66 -3.85 18.50 -0.93
C LYS A 66 -3.76 19.66 0.05
N GLU A 67 -4.14 19.45 1.32
CA GLU A 67 -4.07 20.45 2.38
C GLU A 67 -2.64 20.90 2.67
N HIS A 68 -1.66 19.99 2.60
CA HIS A 68 -0.26 20.25 2.96
C HIS A 68 0.69 20.31 1.74
N SER A 69 0.15 20.48 0.53
CA SER A 69 0.92 20.45 -0.72
C SER A 69 1.98 21.57 -0.84
N GLY A 70 1.92 22.60 0.03
CA GLY A 70 2.92 23.65 0.17
C GLY A 70 3.86 23.49 1.38
N ASP A 71 3.62 22.52 2.26
CA ASP A 71 4.39 22.26 3.49
C ASP A 71 5.36 21.08 3.32
N ALA A 72 5.47 20.55 2.10
CA ALA A 72 6.46 19.53 1.79
C ALA A 72 7.89 20.09 2.00
N PRO A 73 8.80 19.34 2.63
CA PRO A 73 10.20 19.73 2.75
C PRO A 73 10.89 19.89 1.38
#